data_AF-A0A1E4GSU6-F1
#
_entry.id   AF-A0A1E4GSU6-F1
#
_cell.length_a   1.000
_cell.length_b   1.000
_cell.length_c   1.000
_cell.angle_alpha   90.00
_cell.angle_beta   90.00
_cell.angle_gamma   90.00
#
_symmetry.space_group_name_H-M   'P 1'
#
loop_
_entity.id
_entity.type
_entity.pdbx_description
1 polymer ?
#
loop_
_entity_poly.entity_id
_entity_poly.type
_entity_poly.pdbx_seq_one_letter_code
_entity_poly.pdbx_strand_id
1 'polypeptide(L)'
;MAASRDDRRRAHRGTDFLASAGDAVRALIGGFVMQIGPTCAGEDRLLYVEIVSPPTGYTTRVLYVSPRQRPGVTMDAGAAIGRAQDLAARCPGGMTNRIHVEFTGRRGARLAPLRC
;
A
#
# COMPACT_ATOMS: atom_id res chain seq x y z
N MET A 1 -24.92 -26.54 -20.46
CA MET A 1 -24.19 -25.27 -20.23
C MET A 1 -24.76 -24.58 -19.01
N ALA A 2 -23.97 -24.44 -17.95
CA ALA A 2 -24.16 -23.44 -16.89
C ALA A 2 -22.80 -23.32 -16.19
N ALA A 3 -22.01 -22.31 -16.57
CA ALA A 3 -20.77 -22.01 -15.89
C ALA A 3 -21.14 -21.39 -14.53
N SER A 4 -20.80 -22.10 -13.46
CA SER A 4 -20.82 -21.58 -12.10
C SER A 4 -20.02 -20.28 -12.06
N ARG A 5 -20.66 -19.18 -11.69
CA ARG A 5 -19.98 -17.91 -11.42
C ARG A 5 -19.30 -18.09 -10.07
N ASP A 6 -18.07 -18.58 -10.11
CA ASP A 6 -17.19 -18.68 -8.95
C ASP A 6 -16.88 -17.25 -8.48
N ASP A 7 -17.69 -16.75 -7.56
CA ASP A 7 -17.65 -15.43 -6.94
C ASP A 7 -16.42 -15.37 -6.04
N ARG A 8 -15.23 -15.29 -6.67
CA ARG A 8 -13.95 -15.17 -6.00
C ARG A 8 -13.88 -13.76 -5.41
N ARG A 9 -14.57 -13.56 -4.29
CA ARG A 9 -14.37 -12.46 -3.34
C ARG A 9 -12.88 -12.39 -3.02
N ARG A 10 -12.11 -11.64 -3.83
CA ARG A 10 -10.76 -11.25 -3.47
C ARG A 10 -10.91 -10.48 -2.18
N ALA A 11 -10.54 -11.11 -1.07
CA ALA A 11 -10.53 -10.43 0.22
C ALA A 11 -9.71 -9.15 0.05
N HIS A 12 -10.33 -8.00 0.26
CA HIS A 12 -9.64 -6.71 0.25
C HIS A 12 -8.82 -6.67 1.55
N ARG A 13 -7.52 -6.98 1.46
CA ARG A 13 -6.66 -7.20 2.63
C ARG A 13 -5.98 -5.93 3.14
N GLY A 14 -6.62 -4.78 2.90
CA GLY A 14 -6.14 -3.46 3.25
C GLY A 14 -7.24 -2.41 3.14
N THR A 15 -6.94 -1.21 3.62
CA THR A 15 -7.85 -0.06 3.64
C THR A 15 -7.45 0.93 2.55
N ASP A 16 -8.44 1.40 1.80
CA ASP A 16 -8.25 2.44 0.79
C ASP A 16 -8.51 3.82 1.39
N PHE A 17 -7.62 4.77 1.14
CA PHE A 17 -7.81 6.18 1.48
C PHE A 17 -7.84 6.98 0.20
N LEU A 18 -8.90 7.77 0.01
CA LEU A 18 -8.97 8.71 -1.11
C LEU A 18 -7.79 9.67 -1.06
N ALA A 19 -7.15 9.85 -2.21
CA ALA A 19 -6.00 10.73 -2.36
C ALA A 19 -6.02 11.28 -3.78
N SER A 20 -5.74 12.56 -3.94
CA SER A 20 -5.51 13.14 -5.26
C SER A 20 -4.12 12.76 -5.75
N ALA A 21 -3.94 12.68 -7.07
CA ALA A 21 -2.63 12.46 -7.65
C ALA A 21 -1.65 13.55 -7.15
N GLY A 22 -0.48 13.14 -6.66
CA GLY A 22 0.52 14.05 -6.15
C GLY A 22 0.40 14.40 -4.65
N ASP A 23 -0.69 14.02 -3.97
CA ASP A 23 -0.85 14.26 -2.53
C ASP A 23 0.32 13.67 -1.73
N ALA A 24 0.73 14.36 -0.66
CA ALA A 24 1.80 13.89 0.20
C ALA A 24 1.37 12.64 0.96
N VAL A 25 2.16 11.57 0.83
CA VAL A 25 1.92 10.32 1.56
C VAL A 25 2.93 10.21 2.68
N ARG A 26 2.44 9.89 3.88
CA ARG A 26 3.24 9.81 5.12
C ARG A 26 3.26 8.40 5.68
N ALA A 27 4.33 8.07 6.40
CA ALA A 27 4.46 6.80 7.11
C ALA A 27 3.40 6.68 8.20
N LEU A 28 2.68 5.55 8.27
CA LEU A 28 1.69 5.31 9.34
C LEU A 28 2.33 4.82 10.64
N ILE A 29 3.53 4.23 10.55
CA ILE A 29 4.32 3.75 11.68
C ILE A 29 5.75 4.24 11.53
N GLY A 30 6.45 4.41 12.64
CA GLY A 30 7.91 4.58 12.65
C GLY A 30 8.61 3.25 12.43
N GLY A 31 9.80 3.28 11.84
CA GLY A 31 10.53 2.07 11.47
C GLY A 31 11.58 2.34 10.39
N PHE A 32 11.84 1.37 9.54
CA PHE A 32 12.70 1.55 8.37
C PHE A 32 12.03 1.05 7.10
N VAL A 33 12.40 1.64 5.96
CA VAL A 33 11.97 1.16 4.64
C VAL A 33 12.64 -0.18 4.37
N MET A 34 11.86 -1.25 4.40
CA MET A 34 12.35 -2.58 4.07
C MET A 34 12.47 -2.76 2.56
N GLN A 35 11.42 -2.36 1.83
CA GLN A 35 11.33 -2.61 0.40
C GLN A 35 10.53 -1.54 -0.33
N ILE A 36 10.93 -1.30 -1.58
CA ILE A 36 10.17 -0.53 -2.56
C ILE A 36 10.08 -1.41 -3.80
N GLY A 37 8.89 -1.56 -4.36
CA GLY A 37 8.72 -2.43 -5.52
C GLY A 37 7.38 -2.27 -6.21
N PRO A 38 7.17 -3.01 -7.31
CA PRO A 38 5.93 -2.99 -8.07
C PRO A 38 4.81 -3.72 -7.32
N THR A 39 3.58 -3.21 -7.40
CA THR A 39 2.41 -3.86 -6.76
C THR A 39 2.05 -5.18 -7.42
N CYS A 40 2.44 -5.38 -8.67
CA CYS A 40 2.23 -6.59 -9.47
C CYS A 40 3.53 -6.98 -10.17
N ALA A 41 3.83 -8.28 -10.23
CA ALA A 41 5.01 -8.76 -10.95
C ALA A 41 4.93 -8.41 -12.44
N GLY A 42 5.98 -7.80 -12.98
CA GLY A 42 6.04 -7.40 -14.39
C GLY A 42 5.37 -6.07 -14.73
N GLU A 43 4.83 -5.33 -13.74
CA GLU A 43 4.23 -4.01 -13.95
C GLU A 43 4.85 -2.95 -13.03
N ASP A 44 5.79 -2.18 -13.56
CA ASP A 44 6.50 -1.12 -12.80
C ASP A 44 5.71 0.19 -12.69
N ARG A 45 4.46 0.20 -13.16
CA ARG A 45 3.63 1.42 -13.20
C ARG A 45 3.11 1.82 -11.82
N LEU A 46 2.87 0.83 -10.96
CA LEU A 46 2.29 1.02 -9.64
C LEU A 46 3.27 0.50 -8.59
N LEU A 47 3.62 1.36 -7.65
CA LEU A 47 4.68 1.08 -6.68
C LEU A 47 4.12 1.05 -5.26
N TYR A 48 4.85 0.40 -4.36
CA TYR A 48 4.59 0.46 -2.93
C TYR A 48 5.86 0.75 -2.13
N VAL A 49 5.65 1.18 -0.89
CA VAL A 49 6.67 1.28 0.15
C VAL A 49 6.29 0.34 1.29
N GLU A 50 7.21 -0.53 1.67
CA GLU A 50 7.10 -1.39 2.86
C GLU A 50 7.95 -0.83 4.00
N ILE A 51 7.33 -0.62 5.15
CA ILE A 51 7.98 -0.15 6.38
C ILE A 51 7.82 -1.23 7.44
N VAL A 52 8.93 -1.59 8.07
CA VAL A 52 8.96 -2.53 9.19
C VAL A 52 9.30 -1.76 10.47
N SER A 53 8.52 -2.01 11.52
CA SER A 53 8.79 -1.52 12.88
C SER A 53 9.18 -2.69 13.77
N PRO A 54 10.48 -2.92 14.01
CA PRO A 54 10.93 -3.93 14.97
C PRO A 54 10.36 -3.73 16.39
N PRO A 55 10.31 -2.51 16.97
CA PRO A 55 9.79 -2.31 18.32
C PRO A 55 8.33 -2.76 18.50
N THR A 56 7.50 -2.53 17.48
CA THR A 56 6.08 -2.89 17.55
C THR A 56 5.79 -4.25 16.91
N GLY A 57 6.71 -4.78 16.10
CA GLY A 57 6.54 -5.99 15.29
C GLY A 57 5.43 -5.85 14.24
N TYR A 58 5.19 -4.63 13.76
CA TYR A 58 4.23 -4.34 12.68
C TYR A 58 4.96 -4.04 11.38
N THR A 59 4.35 -4.46 10.27
CA THR A 59 4.76 -4.08 8.92
C THR A 59 3.60 -3.38 8.22
N THR A 60 3.88 -2.26 7.55
CA THR A 60 2.92 -1.58 6.68
C THR A 60 3.38 -1.62 5.24
N ARG A 61 2.48 -1.92 4.31
CA ARG A 61 2.66 -1.65 2.89
C ARG A 61 1.74 -0.53 2.47
N VAL A 62 2.28 0.52 1.87
CA VAL A 62 1.51 1.61 1.28
C VAL A 62 1.71 1.56 -0.22
N LEU A 63 0.67 1.13 -0.93
CA LEU A 63 0.64 0.96 -2.38
C LEU A 63 0.18 2.26 -3.06
N TYR A 64 0.50 2.36 -4.35
CA TYR A 64 0.16 3.46 -5.23
C TYR A 64 0.87 4.76 -4.84
N VAL A 65 2.13 4.64 -4.46
CA VAL A 65 2.97 5.74 -4.02
C VAL A 65 4.18 5.86 -4.94
N SER A 66 4.46 7.06 -5.44
CA SER A 66 5.75 7.44 -6.01
C SER A 66 6.72 7.71 -4.86
N PRO A 67 7.63 6.75 -4.54
CA PRO A 67 8.47 6.84 -3.37
C PRO A 67 9.53 7.94 -3.52
N ARG A 68 9.88 8.55 -2.40
CA ARG A 68 11.03 9.50 -2.32
C ARG A 68 12.17 8.98 -1.45
N GLN A 69 11.92 7.86 -0.76
CA GLN A 69 12.86 7.21 0.14
C GLN A 69 13.56 6.03 -0.56
N ARG A 70 14.57 5.47 0.10
CA ARG A 70 15.30 4.27 -0.33
C ARG A 70 15.19 3.18 0.73
N PRO A 71 15.30 1.88 0.37
CA PRO A 71 15.43 0.81 1.36
C PRO A 71 16.57 1.10 2.35
N GLY A 72 16.38 0.72 3.61
CA GLY A 72 17.30 0.95 4.72
C GLY A 72 17.12 2.28 5.47
N VAL A 73 16.36 3.23 4.93
CA VAL A 73 16.12 4.52 5.60
C VAL A 73 15.20 4.36 6.80
N THR A 74 15.64 4.80 7.98
CA THR A 74 14.81 4.94 9.19
C THR A 74 13.96 6.20 9.12
N MET A 75 12.74 6.14 9.65
CA MET A 75 11.84 7.27 9.72
C MET A 75 10.87 7.18 10.88
N ASP A 76 10.40 8.33 11.32
CA ASP A 76 9.33 8.46 12.30
C ASP A 76 7.95 8.29 11.65
N ALA A 77 6.97 7.93 12.48
CA ALA A 77 5.57 8.00 12.06
C ALA A 77 5.24 9.43 11.63
N GLY A 78 4.50 9.58 10.53
CA GLY A 78 4.17 10.87 9.93
C GLY A 78 5.24 11.45 9.00
N ALA A 79 6.45 10.88 8.92
CA ALA A 79 7.46 11.29 7.96
C ALA A 79 7.00 11.08 6.51
N ALA A 80 7.43 11.93 5.58
CA ALA A 80 7.03 11.83 4.18
C ALA A 80 7.71 10.63 3.49
N ILE A 81 6.91 9.76 2.87
CA ILE A 81 7.40 8.56 2.17
C ILE A 81 7.35 8.71 0.65
N GLY A 82 6.50 9.60 0.15
CA GLY A 82 6.34 9.83 -1.28
C GLY A 82 5.13 10.69 -1.60
N ARG A 83 4.65 10.54 -2.85
CA ARG A 83 3.41 11.15 -3.33
C ARG A 83 2.45 10.11 -3.90
N ALA A 84 1.16 10.34 -3.79
CA ALA A 84 0.15 9.45 -4.37
C ALA A 84 0.30 9.41 -5.90
N GLN A 85 0.25 8.22 -6.49
CA GLN A 85 0.28 8.04 -7.94
C GLN A 85 -1.08 8.37 -8.56
N ASP A 86 -1.07 8.79 -9.82
CA ASP A 86 -2.29 8.96 -10.60
C ASP A 86 -2.77 7.60 -11.13
N LEU A 87 -3.70 6.97 -10.40
CA LEU A 87 -4.30 5.69 -10.78
C LEU A 87 -5.24 5.83 -11.97
N ALA A 88 -5.97 6.94 -12.06
CA ALA A 88 -6.86 7.21 -13.18
C ALA A 88 -6.09 7.23 -14.51
N ALA A 89 -4.90 7.83 -14.52
CA ALA A 89 -4.02 7.83 -15.69
C ALA A 89 -3.28 6.49 -15.90
N ARG A 90 -2.89 5.80 -14.83
CA ARG A 90 -2.03 4.60 -14.92
C ARG A 90 -2.81 3.30 -15.16
N CYS A 91 -4.12 3.30 -14.90
CA CYS A 91 -4.95 2.11 -14.98
C CYS A 91 -6.06 2.28 -16.03
N PRO A 92 -5.99 1.58 -17.18
CA PRO A 92 -6.94 1.71 -18.30
C PRO A 92 -8.41 1.41 -17.95
N GLY A 93 -8.68 0.78 -16.80
CA GLY A 93 -10.01 0.48 -16.29
C GLY A 93 -10.61 1.53 -15.35
N GLY A 94 -9.95 2.68 -15.14
CA GLY A 94 -10.50 3.81 -14.39
C GLY A 94 -10.62 3.56 -12.89
N MET A 95 -9.50 3.39 -12.19
CA MET A 95 -9.50 3.37 -10.73
C MET A 95 -9.53 4.80 -10.16
N THR A 96 -10.45 5.06 -9.22
CA THR A 96 -10.43 6.31 -8.43
C THR A 96 -9.10 6.44 -7.70
N ASN A 97 -8.49 7.62 -7.77
CA ASN A 97 -7.24 7.91 -7.08
C ASN A 97 -7.38 7.68 -5.56
N ARG A 98 -6.47 6.87 -5.04
CA ARG A 98 -6.43 6.41 -3.65
C ARG A 98 -5.05 5.84 -3.34
N ILE A 99 -4.70 5.74 -2.06
CA ILE A 99 -3.63 4.86 -1.59
C ILE A 99 -4.25 3.62 -0.95
N HIS A 100 -3.59 2.47 -1.10
CA HIS A 100 -4.01 1.22 -0.46
C HIS A 100 -3.01 0.87 0.64
N VAL A 101 -3.51 0.66 1.86
CA VAL A 101 -2.68 0.40 3.03
C VAL A 101 -2.97 -0.99 3.59
N GLU A 102 -1.92 -1.79 3.71
CA GLU A 102 -1.96 -3.10 4.35
C GLU A 102 -1.15 -3.07 5.64
N PHE A 103 -1.69 -3.68 6.70
CA PHE A 103 -0.97 -3.89 7.96
C PHE A 103 -0.78 -5.39 8.21
N THR A 104 0.41 -5.77 8.67
CA THR A 104 0.72 -7.13 9.13
C THR A 104 1.22 -7.07 10.56
N GLY A 105 0.59 -7.83 11.46
CA GLY A 105 0.94 -7.91 12.87
C GLY A 105 1.99 -8.96 13.20
N ARG A 106 2.36 -9.02 14.49
CA ARG A 106 3.45 -9.83 15.07
C ARG A 106 3.42 -11.34 14.73
N ARG A 107 2.25 -11.89 14.36
CA ARG A 107 2.08 -13.31 14.00
C ARG A 107 2.01 -13.54 12.48
N GLY A 108 2.38 -12.56 11.67
CA GLY A 108 2.20 -12.61 10.20
C GLY A 108 0.73 -12.48 9.75
N ALA A 109 -0.20 -12.31 10.69
CA ALA A 109 -1.61 -12.07 10.39
C ALA A 109 -1.77 -10.65 9.84
N ARG A 110 -2.35 -10.53 8.64
CA ARG A 110 -2.78 -9.24 8.10
C ARG A 110 -3.96 -8.73 8.91
N LEU A 111 -3.89 -7.48 9.35
CA LEU A 111 -5.00 -6.85 10.06
C LEU A 111 -6.10 -6.57 9.04
N ALA A 112 -7.34 -6.97 9.39
CA ALA A 112 -8.50 -6.67 8.58
C ALA A 112 -8.70 -5.14 8.49
N PRO A 113 -9.25 -4.62 7.37
CA PRO A 113 -9.56 -3.20 7.28
C PRO A 113 -10.51 -2.79 8.42
N LEU A 114 -10.28 -1.60 8.96
CA LEU A 114 -11.18 -1.00 9.93
C LEU A 114 -12.56 -0.87 9.27
N ARG A 115 -13.55 -1.61 9.78
CA ARG A 115 -14.95 -1.37 9.44
C ARG A 115 -15.38 -0.17 10.27
N CYS A 116 -15.55 0.98 9.61
CA CYS A 116 -16.27 2.11 10.20
C CYS A 116 -17.77 1.79 10.24
#